data_AF-A0A7S2G2Q8-F1
#
_entry.id   AF-A0A7S2G2Q8-F1
#
_cell.length_a   1.000
_cell.length_b   1.000
_cell.length_c   1.000
_cell.angle_alpha   90.00
_cell.angle_beta   90.00
_cell.angle_gamma   90.00
#
_symmetry.space_group_name_H-M   'P 1'
#
loop_
_entity.id
_entity.type
_entity.pdbx_description
1 polymer ?
#
loop_
_entity_poly.entity_id
_entity_poly.type
_entity_poly.pdbx_seq_one_letter_code
_entity_poly.pdbx_strand_id
1 'polypeptide(L)'
;DGMPGAFAGGWPAPAAAPHDLGCVGEGVPSSQQQDQRSFEILSRYDELNGSQGCADTRDILREEALTEGPILFPPTYKFIEGSRDYDLDRQPAWCDRVIHSKVGVVRKRYCALGAMVQSDHKPVC
;
A
#
# COMPACT_ATOMS: atom_id res chain seq x y z
N ASP A 1 1.57 1.04 25.25
CA ASP A 1 1.92 2.19 24.40
C ASP A 1 1.17 2.10 23.09
N GLY A 2 -0.05 2.66 23.07
CA GLY A 2 -0.92 2.62 21.89
C GLY A 2 -0.42 3.62 20.85
N MET A 3 -0.37 3.19 19.59
CA MET A 3 -0.16 4.10 18.47
C MET A 3 -1.20 5.24 18.57
N PRO A 4 -0.79 6.51 18.49
CA PRO A 4 -1.75 7.62 18.44
C PRO A 4 -2.74 7.37 17.30
N GLY A 5 -4.00 7.83 17.43
CA GLY A 5 -5.12 7.61 16.48
C GLY A 5 -4.87 8.11 15.04
N ALA A 6 -3.88 7.53 14.39
CA ALA A 6 -3.16 7.97 13.19
C ALA A 6 -3.87 7.59 11.89
N PHE A 7 -4.92 6.78 11.98
CA PHE A 7 -5.72 6.36 10.83
C PHE A 7 -7.19 6.58 11.13
N ALA A 8 -7.56 7.82 11.43
CA ALA A 8 -8.96 8.24 11.47
C ALA A 8 -9.45 8.42 10.02
N GLY A 9 -9.79 7.30 9.37
CA GLY A 9 -10.31 7.26 8.01
C GLY A 9 -9.57 6.26 7.14
N GLY A 10 -10.30 5.50 6.34
CA GLY A 10 -9.69 4.56 5.40
C GLY A 10 -9.49 5.14 4.01
N TRP A 11 -9.66 4.30 3.00
CA TRP A 11 -9.36 4.66 1.62
C TRP A 11 -10.30 5.75 1.09
N PRO A 12 -9.77 6.68 0.31
CA PRO A 12 -10.58 7.70 -0.31
C PRO A 12 -11.58 7.11 -1.32
N ALA A 13 -12.74 7.75 -1.46
CA ALA A 13 -13.69 7.37 -2.49
C ALA A 13 -13.11 7.70 -3.89
N PRO A 14 -13.34 6.85 -4.91
CA PRO A 14 -13.05 7.20 -6.29
C PRO A 14 -13.82 8.46 -6.71
N ALA A 15 -13.32 9.19 -7.70
CA ALA A 15 -14.06 10.30 -8.27
C ALA A 15 -15.38 9.78 -8.89
N ALA A 16 -16.40 10.63 -8.96
CA ALA A 16 -17.74 10.27 -9.45
C ALA A 16 -17.80 9.92 -10.96
N ALA A 17 -16.66 9.71 -11.62
CA ALA A 17 -16.60 9.32 -13.01
C ALA A 17 -16.95 7.83 -13.14
N PRO A 18 -17.89 7.46 -14.04
CA PRO A 18 -18.13 6.05 -14.35
C PRO A 18 -16.81 5.44 -14.85
N HIS A 19 -16.42 4.30 -14.27
CA HIS A 19 -15.16 3.58 -14.50
C HIS A 19 -13.91 4.08 -13.77
N ASP A 20 -13.99 5.07 -12.88
CA ASP A 20 -12.87 5.35 -11.98
C ASP A 20 -12.75 4.23 -10.93
N LEU A 21 -11.72 3.40 -11.08
CA LEU A 21 -11.42 2.31 -10.15
C LEU A 21 -10.78 2.83 -8.84
N GLY A 22 -10.66 4.14 -8.67
CA GLY A 22 -9.98 4.75 -7.51
C GLY A 22 -8.53 4.34 -7.49
N CYS A 23 -7.89 4.35 -8.65
CA CYS A 23 -6.49 3.97 -8.78
C CYS A 23 -5.62 4.99 -8.06
N VAL A 24 -4.74 4.52 -7.18
CA VAL A 24 -3.75 5.34 -6.47
C VAL A 24 -2.38 4.69 -6.64
N GLY A 25 -1.32 5.51 -6.63
CA GLY A 25 0.05 5.04 -6.83
C GLY A 25 0.73 5.71 -8.01
N GLU A 26 1.65 4.99 -8.64
CA GLU A 26 2.51 5.57 -9.67
C GLU A 26 1.76 6.05 -10.91
N GLY A 27 2.09 7.28 -11.33
CA GLY A 27 1.48 7.92 -12.48
C GLY A 27 0.06 8.44 -12.22
N VAL A 28 -0.42 8.38 -10.97
CA VAL A 28 -1.68 9.01 -10.55
C VAL A 28 -1.34 10.32 -9.80
N PRO A 29 -1.88 11.47 -10.23
CA PRO A 29 -1.70 12.72 -9.49
C PRO A 29 -2.24 12.60 -8.07
N SER A 30 -1.39 12.91 -7.10
CA SER A 30 -1.72 12.90 -5.67
C SER A 30 -2.77 13.98 -5.37
N SER A 31 -4.05 13.64 -5.49
CA SER A 31 -5.16 14.55 -5.18
C SER A 31 -5.66 14.40 -3.74
N GLN A 32 -5.19 13.38 -3.02
CA GLN A 32 -5.74 12.97 -1.74
C GLN A 32 -4.65 12.95 -0.67
N GLN A 33 -4.87 13.74 0.38
CA GLN A 33 -3.99 13.82 1.54
C GLN A 33 -4.14 12.53 2.36
N GLN A 34 -3.24 11.58 2.14
CA GLN A 34 -2.97 10.56 3.13
C GLN A 34 -2.36 11.24 4.36
N ASP A 35 -2.57 10.68 5.55
CA ASP A 35 -1.79 11.10 6.71
C ASP A 35 -0.32 10.74 6.48
N GLN A 36 0.44 11.75 6.07
CA GLN A 36 1.84 11.64 5.69
C GLN A 36 2.68 11.08 6.83
N ARG A 37 2.38 11.46 8.08
CA ARG A 37 3.12 10.96 9.26
C ARG A 37 2.93 9.46 9.42
N SER A 38 1.70 9.00 9.24
CA SER A 38 1.35 7.61 9.46
C SER A 38 1.83 6.73 8.32
N PHE A 39 1.78 7.23 7.09
CA PHE A 39 2.45 6.62 5.94
C PHE A 39 3.96 6.46 6.17
N GLU A 40 4.64 7.51 6.65
CA GLU A 40 6.09 7.47 6.96
C GLU A 40 6.42 6.44 8.03
N ILE A 41 5.64 6.39 9.11
CA ILE A 41 5.86 5.42 10.20
C ILE A 41 5.66 4.00 9.67
N LEU A 42 4.54 3.71 9.00
CA LEU A 42 4.28 2.38 8.46
C LEU A 42 5.36 1.97 7.44
N SER A 43 5.75 2.86 6.53
CA SER A 43 6.77 2.56 5.52
C SER A 43 8.12 2.24 6.15
N ARG A 44 8.45 2.92 7.27
CA ARG A 44 9.70 2.68 7.99
C ARG A 44 9.75 1.31 8.65
N TYR A 45 8.61 0.85 9.18
CA TYR A 45 8.49 -0.42 9.92
C TYR A 45 7.91 -1.57 9.07
N ASP A 46 7.67 -1.35 7.77
CA ASP A 46 7.27 -2.40 6.83
C ASP A 46 8.26 -3.57 6.89
N GLU A 47 7.77 -4.77 7.22
CA GLU A 47 8.64 -5.91 7.49
C GLU A 47 9.36 -6.44 6.24
N LEU A 48 8.80 -6.22 5.05
CA LEU A 48 9.40 -6.67 3.79
C LEU A 48 10.58 -5.78 3.36
N ASN A 49 10.37 -4.46 3.31
CA ASN A 49 11.33 -3.54 2.68
C ASN A 49 11.63 -2.29 3.51
N GLY A 50 10.99 -2.12 4.67
CA GLY A 50 11.22 -1.00 5.57
C GLY A 50 12.65 -0.95 6.09
N SER A 51 13.14 0.26 6.37
CA SER A 51 14.49 0.43 6.92
C SER A 51 14.66 -0.19 8.31
N GLN A 52 13.57 -0.29 9.09
CA GLN A 52 13.49 -1.01 10.36
C GLN A 52 12.71 -2.33 10.26
N GLY A 53 12.51 -2.85 9.04
CA GLY A 53 11.90 -4.16 8.80
C GLY A 53 12.86 -5.33 8.98
N CYS A 54 12.50 -6.50 8.45
CA CYS A 54 13.32 -7.71 8.52
C CYS A 54 14.56 -7.57 7.62
N ALA A 55 15.75 -7.67 8.22
CA ALA A 55 17.00 -7.59 7.46
C ALA A 55 17.14 -8.76 6.46
N ASP A 56 16.86 -9.98 6.91
CA ASP A 56 17.00 -11.21 6.12
C ASP A 56 16.18 -11.15 4.84
N THR A 57 14.94 -10.64 4.90
CA THR A 57 14.09 -10.51 3.71
C THR A 57 14.70 -9.57 2.67
N ARG A 58 15.27 -8.44 3.10
CA ARG A 58 15.91 -7.49 2.19
C ARG A 58 17.19 -8.06 1.57
N ASP A 59 17.91 -8.87 2.32
CA ASP A 59 19.13 -9.51 1.84
C ASP A 59 18.78 -10.56 0.76
N ILE A 60 17.75 -11.38 0.98
CA ILE A 60 17.22 -12.30 -0.04
C ILE A 60 16.82 -11.55 -1.31
N LEU A 61 16.05 -10.45 -1.19
CA LEU A 61 15.66 -9.65 -2.37
C LEU A 61 16.88 -9.09 -3.12
N ARG A 62 17.94 -8.71 -2.41
CA ARG A 62 19.16 -8.20 -3.00
C ARG A 62 19.94 -9.29 -3.73
N GLU A 63 20.13 -10.44 -3.09
CA GLU A 63 20.88 -11.59 -3.61
C GLU A 63 20.24 -12.15 -4.88
N GLU A 64 18.90 -12.25 -4.91
CA GLU A 64 18.13 -12.75 -6.06
C GLU A 64 17.90 -11.70 -7.15
N ALA A 65 18.55 -10.52 -7.04
CA ALA A 65 18.36 -9.39 -7.95
C ALA A 65 16.88 -9.01 -8.16
N LEU A 66 16.07 -9.14 -7.10
CA LEU A 66 14.66 -8.75 -7.06
C LEU A 66 14.52 -7.31 -6.59
N THR A 67 13.48 -6.63 -7.07
CA THR A 67 13.13 -5.26 -6.65
C THR A 67 11.63 -5.09 -6.59
N GLU A 68 11.21 -4.18 -5.72
CA GLU A 68 9.87 -3.64 -5.68
C GLU A 68 9.88 -2.21 -6.22
N GLY A 69 8.77 -1.75 -6.79
CA GLY A 69 8.57 -0.33 -7.09
C GLY A 69 8.35 0.50 -5.81
N PRO A 70 8.47 1.83 -5.86
CA PRO A 70 8.06 2.68 -4.74
C PRO A 70 6.58 2.50 -4.45
N ILE A 71 6.25 2.17 -3.21
CA ILE A 71 4.87 2.16 -2.73
C ILE A 71 4.41 3.62 -2.61
N LEU A 72 3.43 4.00 -3.43
CA LEU A 72 2.84 5.35 -3.45
C LEU A 72 1.32 5.30 -3.21
N PHE A 73 0.84 4.23 -2.59
CA PHE A 73 -0.56 3.99 -2.27
C PHE A 73 -0.70 3.62 -0.77
N PRO A 74 -1.88 3.85 -0.16
CA PRO A 74 -2.10 3.50 1.24
C PRO A 74 -2.01 1.99 1.49
N PRO A 75 -1.84 1.57 2.76
CA PRO A 75 -1.94 0.16 3.14
C PRO A 75 -3.17 -0.54 2.52
N THR A 76 -2.98 -1.76 2.06
CA THR A 76 -4.02 -2.51 1.33
C THR A 76 -4.79 -3.47 2.22
N TYR A 77 -4.42 -3.57 3.50
CA TYR A 77 -5.05 -4.43 4.50
C TYR A 77 -4.98 -3.77 5.88
N LYS A 78 -5.90 -3.97 6.83
CA LYS A 78 -7.17 -4.72 6.75
C LYS A 78 -8.35 -3.75 6.68
N PHE A 79 -9.35 -4.03 5.84
CA PHE A 79 -10.59 -3.23 5.76
C PHE A 79 -11.77 -3.91 6.44
N ILE A 80 -12.73 -3.10 6.90
CA ILE A 80 -14.07 -3.58 7.20
C ILE A 80 -14.75 -3.92 5.87
N GLU A 81 -15.21 -5.16 5.69
CA GLU A 81 -15.91 -5.58 4.47
C GLU A 81 -17.14 -4.70 4.19
N GLY A 82 -17.34 -4.33 2.92
CA GLY A 82 -18.37 -3.39 2.49
C GLY A 82 -18.03 -1.91 2.78
N SER A 83 -16.90 -1.63 3.44
CA SER A 83 -16.43 -0.29 3.76
C SER A 83 -15.11 0.06 3.06
N ARG A 84 -14.73 1.34 3.16
CA ARG A 84 -13.39 1.83 2.85
C ARG A 84 -12.55 2.05 4.11
N ASP A 85 -13.12 1.91 5.29
CA ASP A 85 -12.43 2.12 6.56
C ASP A 85 -11.57 0.92 6.96
N TYR A 86 -10.40 1.20 7.53
CA TYR A 86 -9.56 0.16 8.10
C TYR A 86 -10.24 -0.47 9.30
N ASP A 87 -10.13 -1.80 9.39
CA ASP A 87 -10.41 -2.54 10.61
C ASP A 87 -9.18 -2.49 11.52
N LEU A 88 -9.25 -1.64 12.55
CA LEU A 88 -8.14 -1.35 13.46
C LEU A 88 -7.89 -2.44 14.52
N ASP A 89 -8.61 -3.58 14.46
CA ASP A 89 -8.21 -4.82 15.15
C ASP A 89 -6.88 -5.37 14.61
N ARG A 90 -6.42 -4.85 13.47
CA ARG A 90 -5.08 -5.04 12.91
C ARG A 90 -4.49 -3.68 12.55
N GLN A 91 -3.17 -3.56 12.68
CA GLN A 91 -2.46 -2.39 12.16
C GLN A 91 -2.51 -2.40 10.62
N PRO A 92 -2.82 -1.27 9.96
CA PRO A 92 -2.79 -1.19 8.51
C PRO A 92 -1.41 -1.60 7.95
N ALA A 93 -1.39 -2.44 6.92
CA ALA A 93 -0.18 -3.00 6.31
C ALA A 93 -0.29 -3.15 4.78
N TRP A 94 0.86 -3.22 4.11
CA TRP A 94 0.97 -3.59 2.69
C TRP A 94 1.27 -5.08 2.56
N CYS A 95 0.22 -5.90 2.69
CA CYS A 95 0.33 -7.35 2.54
C CYS A 95 0.38 -7.80 1.07
N ASP A 96 -0.14 -6.96 0.17
CA ASP A 96 -0.25 -7.24 -1.25
C ASP A 96 0.89 -6.56 -2.00
N ARG A 97 1.82 -7.34 -2.59
CA ARG A 97 3.10 -6.84 -3.10
C ARG A 97 3.39 -7.41 -4.48
N VAL A 98 3.98 -6.59 -5.36
CA VAL A 98 4.48 -7.03 -6.67
C VAL A 98 5.98 -6.78 -6.75
N ILE A 99 6.75 -7.87 -6.74
CA ILE A 99 8.21 -7.87 -6.82
C ILE A 99 8.61 -8.45 -8.18
N HIS A 100 9.61 -7.86 -8.81
CA HIS A 100 10.09 -8.31 -10.12
C HIS A 100 11.61 -8.34 -10.20
N SER A 101 12.15 -9.05 -11.19
CA SER A 101 13.59 -9.04 -11.47
C SER A 101 14.05 -7.64 -11.85
N LYS A 102 15.23 -7.24 -11.38
CA LYS A 102 15.95 -6.05 -11.84
C LYS A 102 16.46 -6.19 -13.28
N VAL A 103 16.51 -7.41 -13.82
CA VAL A 103 17.06 -7.73 -15.14
C VAL A 103 15.94 -8.05 -16.12
N GLY A 104 15.93 -7.36 -17.26
CA GLY A 104 15.01 -7.68 -18.36
C GLY A 104 13.54 -7.31 -18.12
N VAL A 105 13.19 -6.67 -17.00
CA VAL A 105 11.83 -6.21 -16.70
C VAL A 105 11.80 -4.69 -16.59
N VAL A 106 10.86 -4.07 -17.32
CA VAL A 106 10.54 -2.64 -17.20
C VAL A 106 9.13 -2.52 -16.62
N ARG A 107 9.05 -2.26 -15.32
CA ARG A 107 7.79 -2.00 -14.63
C ARG A 107 7.17 -0.70 -15.17
N LYS A 108 5.88 -0.74 -15.49
CA LYS A 108 5.15 0.41 -16.06
C LYS A 108 4.40 1.21 -15.01
N ARG A 109 3.78 0.52 -14.05
CA ARG A 109 3.01 1.09 -12.94
C ARG A 109 3.14 0.21 -11.70
N TYR A 110 2.88 0.81 -10.55
CA TYR A 110 2.67 0.12 -9.28
C TYR A 110 1.60 0.93 -8.54
N CYS A 111 0.41 0.37 -8.47
CA CYS A 111 -0.85 0.99 -8.11
C CYS A 111 -1.72 0.08 -7.26
N ALA A 112 -2.75 0.64 -6.66
CA ALA A 112 -3.78 -0.15 -6.01
C ALA A 112 -5.17 0.49 -6.22
N LEU A 113 -6.22 -0.33 -6.16
CA LEU A 113 -7.57 0.01 -6.61
C LEU A 113 -8.53 0.19 -5.44
N GLY A 114 -9.02 1.42 -5.25
CA GLY A 114 -9.86 1.82 -4.12
C GLY A 114 -11.38 1.67 -4.29
N ALA A 115 -11.86 1.40 -5.51
CA ALA A 115 -13.29 1.30 -5.77
C ALA A 115 -13.95 0.04 -5.18
N MET A 116 -13.19 -1.06 -5.05
CA MET A 116 -13.70 -2.34 -4.57
C MET A 116 -13.73 -2.40 -3.04
N VAL A 117 -14.82 -2.92 -2.49
CA VAL A 117 -15.07 -3.02 -1.04
C VAL A 117 -15.51 -4.42 -0.60
N GLN A 118 -15.54 -5.38 -1.53
CA GLN A 118 -16.01 -6.74 -1.26
C GLN A 118 -15.02 -7.62 -0.48
N SER A 119 -13.78 -7.17 -0.33
CA SER A 119 -12.72 -7.84 0.43
C SER A 119 -12.11 -6.85 1.42
N ASP A 120 -11.54 -7.42 2.48
CA ASP A 120 -10.68 -6.73 3.45
C ASP A 120 -9.28 -6.38 2.88
N HIS A 121 -9.02 -6.71 1.61
CA HIS A 121 -7.85 -6.31 0.83
C HIS A 121 -8.21 -5.36 -0.34
N LYS A 122 -7.28 -4.48 -0.70
CA LYS A 122 -7.35 -3.69 -1.95
C LYS A 122 -6.46 -4.30 -3.04
N PRO A 123 -6.98 -4.56 -4.24
CA PRO A 123 -6.19 -5.14 -5.32
C PRO A 123 -5.01 -4.26 -5.73
N VAL A 124 -3.85 -4.89 -5.95
CA VAL A 124 -2.59 -4.24 -6.36
C VAL A 124 -2.25 -4.58 -7.81
N CYS A 125 -1.76 -3.58 -8.52
CA CYS A 125 -1.26 -3.53 -9.89
C CYS A 125 0.00 -2.63 -9.92
#